data_AF-A0A7X8W2Q0-F1
#
_entry.id   AF-A0A7X8W2Q0-F1
#
_cell.length_a   1.000
_cell.length_b   1.000
_cell.length_c   1.000
_cell.angle_alpha   90.00
_cell.angle_beta   90.00
_cell.angle_gamma   90.00
#
_symmetry.space_group_name_H-M   'P 1'
#
loop_
_entity.id
_entity.type
_entity.pdbx_description
1 polymer ?
#
loop_
_entity_poly.entity_id
_entity_poly.type
_entity_poly.pdbx_seq_one_letter_code
_entity_poly.pdbx_strand_id
1 'polypeptide(L)'
;EGESILLYLDLEGIEVSTGSACASGSLEPSYVLLASGLDIELAHGSIRFSLGRYNTEAEVDYVIEVLPKIIKKIRSMSTRKA
;
A
#
# COMPACT_ATOMS: atom_id res chain seq x y z
N GLU A 1 -2.97 -4.80 -6.20
CA GLU A 1 -2.41 -5.79 -5.25
C GLU A 1 -1.88 -5.09 -3.98
N GLY A 2 -2.76 -4.37 -3.26
CA GLY A 2 -2.40 -3.68 -2.03
C GLY A 2 -2.00 -4.64 -0.90
N GLU A 3 -2.63 -5.81 -0.81
CA GLU A 3 -2.30 -6.82 0.19
C GLU A 3 -0.86 -7.33 0.08
N SER A 4 -0.37 -7.58 -1.14
CA SER A 4 1.02 -7.98 -1.35
C SER A 4 1.99 -6.88 -0.94
N ILE A 5 1.68 -5.62 -1.25
CA ILE A 5 2.51 -4.48 -0.84
C ILE A 5 2.54 -4.37 0.69
N LEU A 6 1.38 -4.48 1.34
CA LEU A 6 1.26 -4.47 2.80
C LEU A 6 2.11 -5.57 3.44
N LEU A 7 2.00 -6.80 2.95
CA LEU A 7 2.76 -7.93 3.48
C LEU A 7 4.28 -7.74 3.32
N TYR A 8 4.74 -7.26 2.18
CA TYR A 8 6.17 -7.04 1.97
C TYR A 8 6.72 -5.86 2.79
N LEU A 9 5.91 -4.83 3.04
CA LEU A 9 6.29 -3.72 3.92
C LEU A 9 6.36 -4.18 5.38
N ASP A 10 5.42 -5.02 5.83
CA ASP A 10 5.42 -5.62 7.17
C ASP A 10 6.69 -6.46 7.42
N LEU A 11 7.14 -7.22 6.42
CA LEU A 11 8.40 -7.97 6.49
C LEU A 11 9.65 -7.08 6.64
N GLU A 12 9.57 -5.83 6.19
CA GLU A 12 10.61 -4.81 6.34
C GLU A 12 10.36 -3.93 7.60
N GLY A 13 9.39 -4.29 8.43
CA GLY A 13 9.04 -3.55 9.65
C GLY A 13 8.32 -2.22 9.42
N ILE A 14 7.70 -2.03 8.24
CA ILE A 14 6.97 -0.82 7.88
C ILE A 14 5.46 -1.10 7.95
N GLU A 15 4.80 -0.56 8.98
CA GLU A 15 3.36 -0.75 9.19
C GLU A 15 2.53 0.21 8.32
N VAL A 16 1.61 -0.35 7.53
CA VAL A 16 0.70 0.41 6.66
C VAL A 16 -0.71 -0.19 6.65
N SER A 17 -1.63 0.51 6.02
CA SER A 17 -2.99 0.02 5.78
C SER A 17 -3.32 -0.01 4.28
N THR A 18 -4.22 -0.89 3.88
CA THR A 18 -4.78 -1.00 2.52
C THR A 18 -6.32 -0.90 2.58
N GLY A 19 -6.95 -0.50 1.47
CA GLY A 19 -8.41 -0.37 1.40
C GLY A 19 -8.99 0.72 2.31
N SER A 20 -10.23 0.53 2.79
CA SER A 20 -10.90 1.47 3.70
C SER A 20 -10.50 1.26 5.17
N ALA A 21 -9.20 1.38 5.48
CA ALA A 21 -8.61 1.47 6.83
C ALA A 21 -8.80 0.27 7.80
N CYS A 22 -9.98 -0.34 7.86
CA CYS A 22 -10.32 -1.54 8.61
C CYS A 22 -10.61 -2.65 7.62
N ALA A 23 -9.64 -3.53 7.36
CA ALA A 23 -9.90 -4.77 6.64
C ALA A 23 -10.66 -5.75 7.56
N SER A 24 -11.95 -5.51 7.80
CA SER A 24 -12.82 -6.46 8.51
C SER A 24 -13.31 -7.54 7.54
N GLY A 25 -12.38 -8.35 7.03
CA GLY A 25 -12.67 -9.57 6.26
C GLY A 25 -13.25 -9.37 4.85
N SER A 26 -13.29 -8.15 4.33
CA SER A 26 -13.78 -7.87 2.98
C SER A 26 -12.63 -7.50 2.05
N LEU A 27 -12.57 -8.15 0.88
CA LEU A 27 -11.62 -7.89 -0.21
C LEU A 27 -11.97 -6.63 -1.02
N GLU A 28 -13.02 -5.91 -0.62
CA GLU A 28 -13.51 -4.75 -1.34
C GLU A 28 -12.52 -3.56 -1.28
N PRO A 29 -12.32 -2.83 -2.39
CA PRO A 29 -11.49 -1.64 -2.39
C PRO A 29 -12.14 -0.49 -1.62
N SER A 30 -11.37 0.55 -1.33
CA SER A 30 -11.87 1.70 -0.58
C SER A 30 -13.05 2.37 -1.28
N TYR A 31 -14.22 2.36 -0.65
CA TYR A 31 -15.43 3.03 -1.14
C TYR A 31 -15.20 4.55 -1.34
N VAL A 32 -14.28 5.15 -0.59
CA VAL A 32 -13.90 6.57 -0.74
C VAL A 32 -13.13 6.79 -2.04
N LEU A 33 -12.20 5.89 -2.39
CA LEU A 33 -11.46 5.99 -3.65
C LEU A 33 -12.37 5.75 -4.86
N LEU A 34 -13.28 4.78 -4.75
CA LEU A 34 -14.30 4.55 -5.78
C LEU A 34 -15.22 5.78 -5.95
N ALA A 35 -15.70 6.36 -4.86
CA ALA A 35 -16.54 7.57 -4.89
C ALA A 35 -15.80 8.80 -5.46
N SER A 36 -14.47 8.82 -5.36
CA SER A 36 -13.62 9.86 -5.97
C SER A 36 -13.41 9.66 -7.47
N GLY A 37 -14.00 8.62 -8.07
CA GLY A 37 -13.90 8.31 -9.49
C GLY A 37 -12.66 7.49 -9.86
N LEU A 38 -11.95 6.92 -8.89
CA LEU A 38 -10.81 6.05 -9.16
C LEU A 38 -11.31 4.68 -9.66
N ASP A 39 -10.65 4.15 -10.68
CA ASP A 39 -10.91 2.80 -11.17
C ASP A 39 -10.73 1.77 -10.04
N ILE A 40 -11.61 0.77 -10.00
CA ILE A 40 -11.59 -0.32 -9.03
C ILE A 40 -10.21 -1.00 -8.97
N GLU A 41 -9.57 -1.18 -10.12
CA GLU A 41 -8.28 -1.84 -10.20
C GLU A 41 -7.16 -1.02 -9.54
N LEU A 42 -7.21 0.31 -9.70
CA LEU A 42 -6.29 1.23 -9.05
C LEU A 42 -6.59 1.32 -7.55
N ALA A 43 -7.86 1.29 -7.17
CA ALA A 43 -8.27 1.31 -5.76
C ALA A 43 -7.77 0.06 -5.00
N HIS A 44 -7.73 -1.12 -5.64
CA HIS A 44 -7.12 -2.34 -5.09
C HIS A 44 -5.59 -2.27 -4.95
N GLY A 45 -4.93 -1.29 -5.54
CA GLY A 45 -3.49 -1.05 -5.41
C GLY A 45 -3.12 0.02 -4.37
N SER A 46 -4.11 0.57 -3.66
CA SER A 46 -3.89 1.67 -2.74
C SER A 46 -3.21 1.25 -1.43
N ILE A 47 -2.31 2.09 -0.94
CA ILE A 47 -1.65 1.96 0.36
C ILE A 47 -1.75 3.29 1.07
N ARG A 48 -2.05 3.25 2.37
CA ARG A 48 -2.15 4.43 3.23
C ARG A 48 -1.06 4.39 4.30
N PHE A 49 -0.20 5.40 4.25
CA PHE A 49 0.70 5.76 5.34
C PHE A 49 0.01 6.82 6.21
N SER A 50 0.03 6.62 7.52
CA SER A 50 -0.49 7.58 8.49
C SER A 50 0.63 7.92 9.47
N LEU A 51 1.14 9.14 9.39
CA LEU A 51 2.21 9.58 10.29
C LEU A 51 1.64 10.05 11.64
N GLY A 52 2.37 9.78 12.70
CA GLY A 52 2.09 10.22 14.06
C GLY A 52 3.19 11.11 14.63
N ARG A 53 2.99 11.61 15.85
CA ARG A 53 3.92 12.52 16.55
C ARG A 53 5.35 11.97 16.68
N TYR A 54 5.48 10.65 16.75
CA TYR A 54 6.77 9.99 17.03
C TYR A 54 7.52 9.56 15.77
N ASN A 55 6.94 9.77 14.58
CA ASN A 55 7.66 9.45 13.37
C ASN A 55 8.82 10.41 13.14
N THR A 56 9.89 9.88 12.55
CA THR A 56 11.12 10.62 12.27
C THR A 56 11.39 10.74 10.78
N GLU A 57 12.19 11.73 10.39
CA GLU A 57 12.62 11.89 8.99
C GLU A 57 13.43 10.68 8.51
N ALA A 58 14.26 10.10 9.38
CA ALA A 58 15.03 8.90 9.08
C ALA A 58 14.13 7.67 8.77
N GLU A 59 12.99 7.54 9.44
CA GLU A 59 12.00 6.49 9.11
C GLU A 59 11.39 6.72 7.72
N VAL A 60 11.11 7.98 7.36
CA VAL A 60 10.62 8.33 6.02
C VAL A 60 11.68 8.00 4.95
N ASP A 61 12.95 8.33 5.22
CA ASP A 61 14.06 7.99 4.33
C ASP A 61 14.19 6.48 4.13
N TYR A 62 14.04 5.70 5.20
CA TYR A 62 14.03 4.24 5.13
C TYR A 62 12.88 3.72 4.26
N VAL A 63 11.66 4.25 4.45
CA VAL A 63 10.51 3.89 3.61
C VAL A 63 10.78 4.21 2.14
N ILE A 64 11.38 5.35 1.82
CA ILE A 64 11.73 5.77 0.46
C ILE A 64 12.78 4.84 -0.16
N GLU A 65 13.70 4.29 0.64
CA GLU A 65 14.70 3.32 0.15
C GLU A 65 14.07 1.95 -0.15
N VAL A 66 13.16 1.49 0.70
CA VAL A 66 12.59 0.14 0.67
C VAL A 66 11.43 0.01 -0.32
N LEU A 67 10.48 0.95 -0.29
CA LEU A 67 9.23 0.88 -1.06
C LEU A 67 9.46 0.65 -2.57
N PRO A 68 10.38 1.36 -3.26
CA PRO A 68 10.61 1.13 -4.68
C PRO A 68 11.08 -0.28 -5.01
N LYS A 69 11.88 -0.90 -4.13
CA LYS A 69 12.37 -2.28 -4.31
C LYS A 69 11.21 -3.28 -4.24
N ILE A 70 10.31 -3.10 -3.27
CA ILE A 70 9.09 -3.90 -3.12
C ILE A 70 8.17 -3.74 -4.34
N ILE A 71 7.89 -2.51 -4.75
CA ILE A 71 7.03 -2.24 -5.91
C ILE A 71 7.61 -2.86 -7.18
N LYS A 72 8.93 -2.76 -7.39
CA LYS A 72 9.59 -3.40 -8.53
C LYS A 72 9.44 -4.92 -8.51
N LYS A 73 9.61 -5.55 -7.33
CA LYS A 73 9.44 -6.99 -7.15
C LYS A 73 8.01 -7.44 -7.50
N ILE A 74 7.00 -6.81 -6.91
CA ILE A 74 5.58 -7.15 -7.16
C ILE A 74 5.23 -6.96 -8.63
N ARG A 75 5.63 -5.82 -9.23
CA ARG A 75 5.39 -5.56 -10.66
C ARG A 75 6.07 -6.58 -11.57
N SER A 76 7.23 -7.13 -11.20
CA SER A 76 7.91 -8.17 -11.99
C SER A 76 7.18 -9.51 -11.98
N MET A 77 6.35 -9.76 -10.97
CA MET A 77 5.51 -10.95 -10.85
C MET A 77 4.12 -10.76 -11.46
N SER A 78 3.70 -9.50 -11.64
CA SER A 78 2.40 -9.18 -12.23
C SER A 78 2.42 -9.43 -13.74
N THR A 79 1.41 -10.13 -14.24
CA THR A 79 1.18 -10.32 -15.68
C THR A 79 0.60 -9.08 -16.35
N ARG A 80 0.17 -8.09 -15.56
CA ARG A 80 -0.36 -6.82 -16.04
C ARG A 80 0.79 -5.90 -16.43
N LYS A 81 0.82 -5.50 -17.70
CA LYS A 81 1.68 -4.39 -18.16
C LYS A 81 1.00 -3.08 -17.74
N ALA A 82 1.74 -2.26 -16.98
CA ALA A 82 1.36 -0.88 -16.72
C ALA A 82 1.39 -0.06 -18.01
#